data_AF-A0A1N5V0F9-F1
#
_entry.id   AF-A0A1N5V0F9-F1
#
_cell.length_a   1.000
_cell.length_b   1.000
_cell.length_c   1.000
_cell.angle_alpha   90.00
_cell.angle_beta   90.00
_cell.angle_gamma   90.00
#
_symmetry.space_group_name_H-M   'P 1'
#
loop_
_entity.id
_entity.type
_entity.pdbx_description
1 polymer ?
#
loop_
_entity_poly.entity_id
_entity_poly.type
_entity_poly.pdbx_seq_one_letter_code
_entity_poly.pdbx_strand_id
1 'polypeptide(L)'
;MGPNGPGHAPARRSGFAGARAGTSGLMRTDDTGEPAAATITPYQDGPLLVRGDFALVTPDGERIDARRGTVALCRCGRSALKPFCDGTHKMVNFRAGTTREG
;
A
#
# COMPACT_ATOMS: atom_id res chain seq x y z
N MET A 1 49.36 -7.86 -26.30
CA MET A 1 49.01 -6.52 -25.79
C MET A 1 47.50 -6.35 -25.79
N GLY A 2 46.90 -6.20 -24.62
CA GLY A 2 45.51 -5.80 -24.39
C GLY A 2 45.36 -5.59 -22.88
N PRO A 3 45.01 -4.39 -22.38
CA PRO A 3 45.02 -4.14 -20.95
C PRO A 3 43.80 -4.77 -20.27
N ASN A 4 44.08 -5.58 -19.24
CA ASN A 4 43.10 -6.05 -18.27
C ASN A 4 42.44 -4.84 -17.58
N GLY A 5 41.12 -4.72 -17.70
CA GLY A 5 40.33 -3.70 -16.99
C GLY A 5 40.20 -4.02 -15.50
N PRO A 6 40.14 -3.02 -14.61
CA PRO A 6 39.99 -3.25 -13.18
C PRO A 6 38.56 -3.72 -12.85
N GLY A 7 38.47 -4.87 -12.18
CA GLY A 7 37.22 -5.43 -11.67
C GLY A 7 36.56 -4.52 -10.63
N HIS A 8 35.28 -4.22 -10.84
CA HIS A 8 34.43 -3.58 -9.83
C HIS A 8 34.10 -4.58 -8.72
N ALA A 9 34.60 -4.33 -7.52
CA ALA A 9 34.12 -4.98 -6.30
C ALA A 9 32.78 -4.34 -5.87
N PRO A 10 31.77 -5.11 -5.41
CA PRO A 10 30.56 -4.52 -4.89
C PRO A 10 30.79 -3.84 -3.54
N ALA A 11 30.22 -2.65 -3.40
CA ALA A 11 30.21 -1.87 -2.16
C ALA A 11 29.37 -2.59 -1.09
N ARG A 12 30.03 -2.87 0.04
CA ARG A 12 29.42 -3.39 1.28
C ARG A 12 28.69 -2.24 1.95
N ARG A 13 27.36 -2.27 1.98
CA ARG A 13 26.58 -1.29 2.74
C ARG A 13 26.44 -1.75 4.19
N SER A 14 27.16 -1.03 5.03
CA SER A 14 27.01 -0.82 6.47
C SER A 14 25.63 -1.15 7.06
N GLY A 15 25.65 -2.00 8.09
CA GLY A 15 24.50 -2.27 8.94
C GLY A 15 24.00 -1.04 9.68
N PHE A 16 22.68 -0.98 9.87
CA PHE A 16 22.04 -0.01 10.76
C PHE A 16 21.83 -0.67 12.12
N ALA A 17 22.58 -0.18 13.10
CA ALA A 17 22.36 -0.47 14.50
C ALA A 17 21.15 0.33 15.02
N GLY A 18 20.14 -0.40 15.51
CA GLY A 18 19.34 -0.12 16.69
C GLY A 18 18.61 1.23 16.82
N ALA A 19 17.29 1.19 16.65
CA ALA A 19 16.37 1.96 17.51
C ALA A 19 15.39 0.96 18.15
N ARG A 20 15.52 0.73 19.46
CA ARG A 20 14.49 0.03 20.24
C ARG A 20 13.43 1.02 20.64
N ALA A 21 12.22 0.87 20.11
CA ALA A 21 11.04 1.60 20.55
C ALA A 21 9.93 0.62 20.89
N GLY A 22 9.50 0.65 22.16
CA GLY A 22 8.11 0.48 22.59
C GLY A 22 7.46 -0.89 22.43
N THR A 23 7.01 -1.44 23.55
CA THR A 23 6.06 -2.56 23.62
C THR A 23 4.86 -2.31 22.70
N SER A 24 4.72 -3.08 21.63
CA SER A 24 3.52 -3.11 20.80
C SER A 24 3.19 -4.55 20.47
N GLY A 25 1.91 -4.88 20.62
CA GLY A 25 1.38 -6.24 20.59
C GLY A 25 1.85 -7.03 19.38
N LEU A 26 1.99 -8.34 19.60
CA LEU A 26 2.39 -9.37 18.66
C LEU A 26 2.01 -9.00 17.22
N MET A 27 3.01 -8.61 16.44
CA MET A 27 2.87 -8.38 15.00
C MET A 27 2.32 -9.68 14.40
N ARG A 28 1.14 -9.62 13.79
CA ARG A 28 0.60 -10.77 13.05
C ARG A 28 1.49 -10.90 11.82
N THR A 29 2.28 -11.95 11.78
CA THR A 29 3.02 -12.37 10.59
C THR A 29 2.12 -13.25 9.73
N ASP A 30 2.28 -13.22 8.41
CA ASP A 30 1.70 -14.27 7.56
C ASP A 30 2.44 -15.61 7.79
N ASP A 31 1.98 -16.69 7.16
CA ASP A 31 2.59 -18.02 7.27
C ASP A 31 4.08 -18.06 6.85
N THR A 32 4.57 -17.03 6.13
CA THR A 32 5.97 -16.86 5.73
C THR A 32 6.82 -16.09 6.76
N GLY A 33 6.21 -15.45 7.76
CA GLY A 33 6.93 -14.63 8.74
C GLY A 33 7.12 -13.16 8.34
N GLU A 34 6.50 -12.70 7.26
CA GLU A 34 6.57 -11.31 6.81
C GLU A 34 5.47 -10.48 7.50
N PRO A 35 5.64 -9.15 7.66
CA PRO A 35 4.58 -8.31 8.24
C PRO A 35 3.28 -8.47 7.44
N ALA A 36 2.17 -8.77 8.12
CA ALA A 36 0.89 -9.06 7.47
C ALA A 36 0.55 -8.01 6.39
N ALA A 37 0.56 -8.48 5.14
CA ALA A 37 0.38 -7.67 3.96
C ALA A 37 -0.94 -6.88 3.97
N ALA A 38 -0.98 -5.82 3.16
CA ALA A 38 -2.19 -5.06 2.94
C ALA A 38 -3.35 -5.96 2.43
N THR A 39 -4.53 -5.77 3.00
CA THR A 39 -5.78 -6.37 2.50
C THR A 39 -6.59 -5.31 1.76
N ILE A 40 -7.14 -5.67 0.60
CA ILE A 40 -8.01 -4.80 -0.21
C ILE A 40 -9.36 -5.50 -0.34
N THR A 41 -10.43 -4.87 0.18
CA THR A 41 -11.78 -5.42 0.17
C THR A 41 -12.72 -4.53 -0.66
N PRO A 42 -13.28 -5.03 -1.77
CA PRO A 42 -14.34 -4.33 -2.48
C PRO A 42 -15.64 -4.33 -1.66
N TYR A 43 -16.25 -3.16 -1.45
CA TYR A 43 -17.59 -3.05 -0.87
C TYR A 43 -18.64 -2.96 -1.97
N GLN A 44 -19.74 -3.70 -1.82
CA GLN A 44 -20.88 -3.66 -2.75
C GLN A 44 -21.29 -2.20 -2.97
N ASP A 45 -21.37 -1.79 -4.24
CA ASP A 45 -21.77 -0.43 -4.64
C ASP A 45 -20.93 0.71 -4.00
N GLY A 46 -19.75 0.35 -3.50
CA GLY A 46 -18.94 1.20 -2.63
C GLY A 46 -17.45 1.22 -2.97
N PRO A 47 -16.62 1.72 -2.04
CA PRO A 47 -15.19 1.90 -2.24
C PRO A 47 -14.40 0.59 -2.18
N LEU A 48 -13.09 0.70 -2.42
CA LEU A 48 -12.12 -0.32 -2.03
C LEU A 48 -11.58 0.02 -0.64
N LEU A 49 -11.77 -0.87 0.32
CA LEU A 49 -11.25 -0.69 1.67
C LEU A 49 -9.87 -1.34 1.78
N VAL A 50 -8.84 -0.52 2.05
CA VAL A 50 -7.47 -0.98 2.22
C VAL A 50 -7.11 -0.96 3.70
N ARG A 51 -6.53 -2.04 4.22
CA ARG A 51 -6.09 -2.15 5.62
C ARG A 51 -4.72 -2.82 5.72
N GLY A 52 -3.93 -2.44 6.72
CA GLY A 52 -2.62 -3.06 7.00
C GLY A 52 -1.47 -2.12 6.69
N ASP A 53 -0.28 -2.70 6.46
CA ASP A 53 0.89 -1.94 6.05
C ASP A 53 0.90 -1.76 4.52
N PHE A 54 0.77 -0.51 4.07
CA PHE A 54 0.77 -0.16 2.65
C PHE A 54 1.36 1.22 2.41
N ALA A 55 1.90 1.40 1.20
CA ALA A 55 2.23 2.71 0.65
C ALA A 55 1.25 3.05 -0.47
N LEU A 56 0.65 4.24 -0.40
CA LEU A 56 -0.13 4.80 -1.50
C LEU A 56 0.78 5.79 -2.24
N VAL A 57 0.99 5.56 -3.54
CA VAL A 57 1.91 6.35 -4.36
C VAL A 57 1.27 6.76 -5.68
N THR A 58 1.75 7.87 -6.25
CA THR A 58 1.48 8.24 -7.65
C THR A 58 2.34 7.39 -8.60
N PRO A 59 2.06 7.39 -9.92
CA PRO A 59 2.90 6.72 -10.91
C PRO A 59 4.37 7.21 -10.89
N ASP A 60 4.61 8.47 -10.52
CA ASP A 60 5.95 9.05 -10.39
C ASP A 60 6.65 8.68 -9.07
N GLY A 61 5.98 7.91 -8.20
CA GLY A 61 6.51 7.45 -6.92
C GLY A 61 6.29 8.41 -5.75
N GLU A 62 5.58 9.53 -5.94
CA GLU A 62 5.25 10.46 -4.87
C GLU A 62 4.28 9.82 -3.87
N ARG A 63 4.57 9.92 -2.57
CA ARG A 63 3.75 9.31 -1.52
C ARG A 63 2.52 10.16 -1.23
N ILE A 64 1.36 9.52 -1.26
CA ILE A 64 0.08 10.09 -0.82
C ILE A 64 -0.12 9.72 0.65
N ASP A 65 -0.35 10.72 1.50
CA ASP A 65 -0.59 10.50 2.93
C ASP A 65 -1.94 9.78 3.15
N ALA A 66 -1.85 8.50 3.53
CA ALA A 66 -3.00 7.67 3.90
C ALA A 66 -3.55 7.98 5.30
N ARG A 67 -2.84 8.79 6.10
CA ARG A 67 -3.13 9.22 7.49
C ARG A 67 -3.21 8.10 8.54
N ARG A 68 -3.63 6.90 8.17
CA ARG A 68 -3.93 5.76 9.06
C ARG A 68 -3.65 4.44 8.34
N GLY A 69 -3.53 3.34 9.09
CA GLY A 69 -3.44 1.97 8.54
C GLY A 69 -4.73 1.44 7.91
N THR A 70 -5.71 2.30 7.62
CA THR A 70 -6.95 1.95 6.92
C THR A 70 -7.45 3.13 6.11
N VAL A 71 -7.72 2.94 4.83
CA VAL A 71 -8.28 3.95 3.93
C VAL A 71 -9.37 3.37 3.03
N ALA A 72 -10.31 4.22 2.61
CA ALA A 72 -11.29 3.90 1.59
C ALA A 72 -10.91 4.61 0.29
N LEU A 73 -10.61 3.85 -0.76
CA LEU A 73 -10.27 4.38 -2.08
C LEU A 73 -11.51 4.47 -2.97
N CYS A 74 -11.57 5.53 -3.78
CA CYS A 74 -12.66 5.76 -4.70
C CYS A 74 -12.69 4.68 -5.79
N ARG A 75 -13.82 3.99 -5.91
CA ARG A 75 -14.09 3.03 -6.99
C ARG A 75 -15.07 3.58 -8.05
N CYS A 76 -15.92 4.53 -7.66
CA CYS A 76 -16.96 5.08 -8.54
C CYS A 76 -16.47 6.20 -9.49
N GLY A 77 -15.24 6.68 -9.34
CA GLY A 77 -14.65 7.77 -10.15
C GLY A 77 -15.19 9.18 -9.87
N ARG A 78 -16.19 9.35 -9.01
CA ARG A 78 -16.89 10.64 -8.82
C ARG A 78 -16.52 11.42 -7.55
N SER A 79 -15.64 10.90 -6.69
CA SER A 79 -15.23 11.62 -5.48
C SER A 79 -14.52 12.94 -5.79
N ALA A 80 -14.74 13.97 -4.97
CA ALA A 80 -13.99 15.22 -4.97
C ALA A 80 -12.66 15.12 -4.20
N LEU A 81 -12.46 14.09 -3.38
CA LEU A 81 -11.29 13.87 -2.54
C LEU A 81 -10.39 12.73 -3.06
N LYS A 82 -10.28 12.57 -4.38
CA LYS A 82 -9.48 11.49 -4.99
C LYS A 82 -8.04 11.50 -4.45
N PRO A 83 -7.41 10.33 -4.25
CA PRO A 83 -7.91 8.98 -4.56
C PRO A 83 -8.88 8.40 -3.52
N PHE A 84 -9.24 9.15 -2.48
CA PHE A 84 -10.08 8.68 -1.40
C PHE A 84 -11.57 8.71 -1.75
N CYS A 85 -12.36 7.91 -1.03
CA CYS A 85 -13.81 7.94 -1.10
C CYS A 85 -14.39 8.96 -0.11
N ASP A 86 -15.28 9.82 -0.57
CA ASP A 86 -16.02 10.82 0.22
C ASP A 86 -17.52 10.52 0.39
N GLY A 87 -17.96 9.33 -0.06
CA GLY A 87 -19.37 8.93 -0.03
C GLY A 87 -20.17 9.24 -1.30
N THR A 88 -19.58 9.93 -2.29
CA THR A 88 -20.27 10.28 -3.56
C THR A 88 -20.83 9.07 -4.31
N HIS A 89 -20.27 7.87 -4.11
CA HIS A 89 -20.79 6.62 -4.70
C HIS A 89 -22.28 6.39 -4.40
N LYS A 90 -22.77 6.82 -3.23
CA LYS A 90 -24.19 6.72 -2.87
C LYS A 90 -25.05 7.67 -3.69
N MET A 91 -24.59 8.92 -3.86
CA MET A 91 -25.32 9.96 -4.58
C MET A 91 -25.42 9.68 -6.08
N VAL A 92 -24.39 9.06 -6.67
CA VAL A 92 -24.38 8.72 -8.10
C VAL A 92 -24.92 7.32 -8.38
N ASN A 93 -25.51 6.65 -7.39
CA ASN A 93 -26.05 5.29 -7.51
C ASN A 93 -25.05 4.31 -8.17
N PHE A 94 -23.77 4.39 -7.77
CA PHE A 94 -22.75 3.50 -8.31
C PHE A 94 -23.13 2.03 -8.06
N ARG A 95 -23.02 1.17 -9.08
CA ARG A 95 -23.30 -0.26 -8.98
C ARG A 95 -22.06 -1.07 -9.35
N ALA A 96 -21.63 -1.94 -8.45
CA ALA A 96 -20.55 -2.88 -8.72
C ALA A 96 -20.49 -3.98 -7.66
N GLY A 97 -20.32 -5.21 -8.11
CA GLY A 97 -20.14 -6.41 -7.29
C GLY A 97 -18.92 -6.37 -6.37
N THR A 98 -18.81 -7.38 -5.50
CA THR A 98 -17.66 -7.59 -4.61
C THR A 98 -16.67 -8.65 -5.10
N THR A 99 -17.02 -9.39 -6.15
CA THR A 99 -16.21 -10.47 -6.73
C THR A 99 -15.64 -10.08 -8.11
N ARG A 100 -14.78 -10.93 -8.68
CA ARG A 100 -14.19 -10.68 -10.02
C ARG A 100 -15.18 -10.84 -11.17
N GLU A 101 -16.28 -11.53 -10.95
CA GLU A 101 -17.30 -11.87 -11.97
C GLU A 101 -18.54 -10.97 -11.86
N GLY A 102 -18.36 -9.78 -11.28
CA GLY A 102 -19.42 -8.84 -10.92
C GLY A 102 -20.31 -8.41 -12.07
#